data_AF-A0A1B3B5V7-F1
#
_entry.id   AF-A0A1B3B5V7-F1
#
_cell.length_a   1.000
_cell.length_b   1.000
_cell.length_c   1.000
_cell.angle_alpha   90.00
_cell.angle_beta   90.00
_cell.angle_gamma   90.00
#
_symmetry.space_group_name_H-M   'P 1'
#
loop_
_entity.id
_entity.type
_entity.pdbx_description
1 polymer ?
#
loop_
_entity_poly.entity_id
_entity_poly.type
_entity_poly.pdbx_seq_one_letter_code
_entity_poly.pdbx_strand_id
1 'polypeptide(L)' 'RPPSFLRAPSWIDTGLSEMRLEKDRFSVNLDVKHFSPEELKVKVLGDVIEVHGKHEERQ' A
#
# COMPACT_ATOMS: atom_id res chain seq x y z
N ARG A 1 12.39 -2.35 25.01
CA ARG A 1 12.62 -2.38 23.54
C ARG A 1 11.79 -3.53 22.99
N PRO A 2 10.92 -3.33 21.99
CA PRO A 2 10.13 -4.41 21.44
C PRO A 2 11.03 -5.44 20.77
N PRO A 3 10.67 -6.72 20.78
CA PRO A 3 11.37 -7.77 20.03
C PRO A 3 11.40 -7.46 18.53
N SER A 4 12.50 -7.80 17.86
CA SER A 4 12.75 -7.49 16.44
C SER A 4 11.66 -7.98 15.48
N PHE A 5 10.96 -9.05 15.86
CA PHE A 5 9.87 -9.67 15.11
C PHE A 5 8.52 -8.91 15.21
N LEU A 6 8.39 -7.96 16.14
CA LEU A 6 7.23 -7.08 16.26
C LEU A 6 7.49 -5.70 15.63
N ARG A 7 8.64 -5.51 14.96
CA ARG A 7 8.91 -4.26 14.26
C ARG A 7 8.11 -4.26 12.96
N ALA A 8 7.08 -3.41 12.91
CA ALA A 8 6.41 -3.06 11.68
C ALA A 8 7.48 -2.67 10.63
N PRO A 9 7.35 -3.17 9.38
CA PRO A 9 8.23 -2.74 8.30
C PRO A 9 8.29 -1.22 8.23
N SER A 10 9.48 -0.64 8.03
CA SER A 10 9.71 0.80 8.08
C SER A 10 8.85 1.61 7.10
N TRP A 11 8.34 0.97 6.05
CA TRP A 11 7.48 1.59 5.05
C TRP A 11 6.05 1.84 5.51
N ILE A 12 5.58 1.20 6.59
CA ILE A 12 4.24 1.46 7.15
C ILE A 12 4.18 2.87 7.77
N ASP A 13 5.30 3.38 8.28
CA ASP A 13 5.36 4.66 8.99
C ASP A 13 5.73 5.86 8.11
N THR A 14 6.28 5.68 6.92
CA THR A 14 6.84 6.79 6.13
C THR A 14 5.81 7.58 5.35
N GLY A 15 4.63 7.01 5.10
CA GLY A 15 3.62 7.58 4.20
C GLY A 15 4.08 7.79 2.77
N LEU A 16 5.12 7.05 2.36
CA LEU A 16 5.70 7.12 1.02
C LEU A 16 5.40 5.82 0.28
N SER A 17 4.99 5.95 -0.97
CA SER A 17 4.90 4.80 -1.89
C SER A 17 6.30 4.24 -2.17
N GLU A 18 6.47 2.92 -2.05
CA GLU A 18 7.75 2.23 -2.26
C GLU A 18 7.60 1.16 -3.35
N MET A 19 8.62 1.02 -4.20
CA MET A 19 8.76 -0.08 -5.15
C MET A 19 10.06 -0.84 -4.88
N ARG A 20 9.96 -2.16 -4.78
CA ARG A 20 11.11 -3.07 -4.62
C ARG A 20 11.20 -3.99 -5.81
N LEU A 21 12.41 -4.13 -6.35
CA LEU A 21 12.73 -5.10 -7.38
C LEU A 21 13.61 -6.19 -6.78
N GLU A 22 13.17 -7.43 -6.90
CA GLU A 22 13.90 -8.64 -6.51
C GLU A 22 14.18 -9.46 -7.77
N LYS A 23 14.98 -10.52 -7.62
CA LYS A 23 15.43 -11.34 -8.76
C LYS A 23 14.27 -11.88 -9.61
N ASP A 24 13.17 -12.30 -8.96
CA ASP A 24 12.06 -13.02 -9.61
C ASP A 24 10.71 -12.31 -9.43
N ARG A 25 10.68 -11.13 -8.79
CA ARG A 25 9.44 -10.39 -8.51
C ARG A 25 9.71 -8.91 -8.30
N PHE A 26 8.66 -8.12 -8.43
CA PHE A 26 8.63 -6.76 -7.89
C PHE A 26 7.47 -6.64 -6.90
N SER A 27 7.58 -5.69 -5.97
CA SER A 27 6.52 -5.37 -5.00
C SER A 27 6.32 -3.86 -4.97
N VAL A 28 5.07 -3.43 -5.02
CA VAL A 28 4.68 -2.02 -4.89
C VAL A 28 3.84 -1.89 -3.65
N ASN A 29 4.22 -0.94 -2.78
CA ASN A 29 3.46 -0.56 -1.60
C ASN A 29 3.00 0.88 -1.74
N LEU A 30 1.72 1.12 -1.49
CA LEU A 30 1.09 2.44 -1.52
C LEU A 30 0.53 2.74 -0.14
N ASP A 31 0.74 3.96 0.39
CA ASP A 31 0.07 4.38 1.62
C ASP A 31 -1.41 4.69 1.33
N VAL A 32 -2.29 3.84 1.85
CA VAL A 32 -3.76 3.96 1.72
C VAL A 32 -4.44 4.05 3.08
N LYS A 33 -3.73 4.45 4.14
CA LYS A 33 -4.23 4.43 5.54
C LYS A 33 -5.50 5.25 5.81
N HIS A 34 -5.86 6.14 4.90
CA HIS A 34 -7.06 6.98 4.99
C HIS A 34 -8.31 6.34 4.38
N PHE A 35 -8.17 5.19 3.73
CA PHE A 35 -9.27 4.48 3.08
C PHE A 35 -9.58 3.19 3.84
N SER A 36 -10.86 2.85 3.94
CA SER A 36 -11.27 1.51 4.36
C SER A 36 -11.10 0.51 3.21
N PRO A 37 -11.00 -0.81 3.49
CA PRO A 37 -10.91 -1.82 2.44
C PRO A 37 -12.05 -1.76 1.41
N GLU A 38 -13.25 -1.33 1.83
CA GLU A 38 -14.45 -1.22 0.98
C GLU A 38 -14.40 -0.01 0.03
N GLU A 39 -13.61 1.00 0.37
CA GLU A 39 -13.40 2.22 -0.43
C GLU A 39 -12.34 2.04 -1.52
N LEU A 40 -11.59 0.93 -1.45
CA LEU A 40 -10.51 0.60 -2.38
C LEU A 40 -10.98 -0.38 -3.45
N LYS A 41 -10.57 -0.14 -4.69
CA LYS A 41 -10.77 -1.02 -5.83
C LYS A 41 -9.47 -1.23 -6.57
N VAL A 42 -9.09 -2.48 -6.77
CA VAL A 42 -7.90 -2.88 -7.52
C VAL A 42 -8.31 -3.60 -8.80
N LYS A 43 -7.71 -3.23 -9.92
CA LYS A 43 -7.91 -3.91 -11.21
C LYS A 43 -6.58 -4.14 -11.90
N VAL A 44 -6.51 -5.22 -12.67
CA VAL A 44 -5.41 -5.50 -13.60
C VAL A 44 -5.93 -5.32 -15.01
N LEU A 45 -5.29 -4.43 -15.77
CA LEU A 45 -5.65 -4.07 -17.14
C LEU A 45 -4.42 -4.27 -18.02
N GLY A 46 -4.26 -5.47 -18.56
CA GLY A 46 -3.08 -5.84 -19.35
C GLY A 46 -1.80 -5.77 -18.50
N ASP A 47 -0.95 -4.80 -18.79
CA ASP A 47 0.32 -4.51 -18.12
C ASP A 47 0.21 -3.46 -17.00
N VAL A 48 -0.99 -2.92 -16.74
CA VAL A 48 -1.23 -1.88 -15.73
C VAL A 48 -2.02 -2.43 -14.54
N ILE A 49 -1.61 -2.02 -13.33
CA ILE A 49 -2.40 -2.20 -12.11
C ILE A 49 -3.03 -0.86 -11.75
N GLU A 50 -4.36 -0.79 -11.76
CA GLU A 50 -5.14 0.39 -11.36
C GLU A 50 -5.62 0.22 -9.92
N VAL A 51 -5.27 1.17 -9.06
CA VAL A 51 -5.75 1.25 -7.67
C VAL A 51 -6.57 2.53 -7.54
N HIS A 52 -7.85 2.40 -7.19
CA HIS A 52 -8.78 3.52 -7.03
C HIS A 52 -9.33 3.53 -5.61
N GLY A 53 -9.19 4.66 -4.91
CA GLY A 53 -9.77 4.90 -3.59
C GLY A 53 -10.82 6.00 -3.66
N LYS A 54 -12.04 5.74 -3.15
CA LYS A 54 -13.09 6.76 -3.03
C LYS A 54 -13.49 6.91 -1.56
N HIS A 55 -13.13 8.04 -0.95
CA HIS A 55 -13.50 8.39 0.42
C HIS A 55 -14.38 9.64 0.42
N GLU A 56 -15.49 9.62 1.15
CA GLU A 56 -16.35 10.79 1.33
C GLU A 56 -16.04 11.43 2.70
N GLU A 57 -15.23 12.49 2.71
CA GLU A 57 -15.01 13.26 3.94
C GLU A 57 -16.31 13.97 4.35
N ARG A 58 -16.75 13.75 5.59
CA ARG A 58 -17.76 14.59 6.23
C ARG A 58 -17.04 15.72 6.98
N GLN A 59 -17.31 16.95 6.57
CA GLN A 59 -16.99 18.17 7.35
C GLN A 59 -17.71 18.15 8.70
#